data_AF-A0A821M1K3-F1
#
_entry.id   AF-A0A821M1K3-F1
#
_cell.length_a   1.000
_cell.length_b   1.000
_cell.length_c   1.000
_cell.angle_alpha   90.00
_cell.angle_beta   90.00
_cell.angle_gamma   90.00
#
_symmetry.space_group_name_H-M   'P 1'
#
loop_
_entity.id
_entity.type
_entity.pdbx_description
1 polymer ?
#
loop_
_entity_poly.entity_id
_entity_poly.type
_entity_poly.pdbx_seq_one_letter_code
_entity_poly.pdbx_strand_id
1 'polypeptide(L)'
;MISFLKNVPNLRHLKITMAFNLINGYQWEQIIRSYLLKLKIFDLNMYDQFSDDQNIEERANELINSFQSSFWINEHNWFVRCFTCDKIIRLETSFIIFYHFEKKLS
;
A
#
# COMPACT_ATOMS: atom_id res chain seq x y z
N MET A 1 11.69 -11.82 -3.09
CA MET A 1 10.41 -11.53 -2.38
C MET A 1 9.23 -12.28 -2.99
N ILE A 2 8.88 -12.06 -4.27
CA ILE A 2 7.68 -12.67 -4.88
C ILE A 2 7.72 -14.20 -4.84
N SER A 3 8.88 -14.83 -5.05
CA SER A 3 9.05 -16.29 -4.98
C SER A 3 8.67 -16.90 -3.63
N PHE A 4 8.88 -16.17 -2.53
CA PHE A 4 8.50 -16.62 -1.19
C PHE A 4 6.98 -16.59 -0.99
N LEU A 5 6.32 -15.52 -1.45
CA LEU A 5 4.87 -15.34 -1.29
C LEU A 5 4.06 -16.45 -1.99
N LYS A 6 4.59 -17.04 -3.07
CA LYS A 6 3.96 -18.18 -3.76
C LYS A 6 3.84 -19.43 -2.88
N ASN A 7 4.74 -19.60 -1.90
CA ASN A 7 4.81 -20.80 -1.06
C ASN A 7 3.95 -20.69 0.21
N VAL A 8 3.31 -19.54 0.44
CA VAL A 8 2.48 -19.29 1.64
C VAL A 8 1.05 -18.88 1.27
N PRO A 9 0.31 -19.70 0.50
CA PRO A 9 -1.02 -19.32 -0.03
C PRO A 9 -2.10 -19.12 1.04
N ASN A 10 -1.86 -19.61 2.26
CA ASN A 10 -2.76 -19.47 3.40
C ASN A 10 -2.41 -18.27 4.30
N LEU A 11 -1.45 -17.43 3.89
CA LEU A 11 -1.06 -16.25 4.65
C LEU A 11 -2.25 -15.31 4.86
N ARG A 12 -2.57 -15.01 6.12
CA ARG A 12 -3.69 -14.12 6.49
C ARG A 12 -3.24 -12.69 6.78
N HIS A 13 -1.99 -12.51 7.16
CA HIS A 13 -1.40 -11.22 7.48
C HIS A 13 -0.03 -11.13 6.82
N LEU A 14 0.17 -10.07 6.04
CA LEU A 14 1.43 -9.74 5.41
C LEU A 14 1.85 -8.37 5.90
N LYS A 15 3.01 -8.31 6.58
CA LYS A 15 3.66 -7.07 6.95
C LYS A 15 4.95 -6.91 6.16
N ILE A 16 5.09 -5.76 5.53
CA ILE A 16 6.20 -5.42 4.65
C ILE A 16 6.84 -4.14 5.13
N THR A 17 8.15 -4.20 5.33
CA THR A 17 8.99 -3.03 5.55
C THR A 17 10.12 -3.09 4.55
N MET A 18 10.15 -2.16 3.60
CA MET A 18 11.15 -2.13 2.54
C MET A 18 11.72 -0.74 2.35
N ALA A 19 13.02 -0.71 2.09
CA ALA A 19 13.71 0.45 1.58
C ALA A 19 14.07 0.16 0.12
N PHE A 20 13.96 1.19 -0.72
CA PHE A 20 14.28 1.17 -2.14
C PHE A 20 13.34 0.30 -2.99
N ASN A 21 13.16 0.68 -4.26
CA ASN A 21 12.31 0.01 -5.25
C ASN A 21 10.84 -0.08 -4.83
N LEU A 22 10.16 1.07 -4.76
CA LEU A 22 8.72 1.11 -4.51
C LEU A 22 7.95 0.27 -5.52
N ILE A 23 7.22 -0.71 -5.00
CA ILE A 23 6.26 -1.49 -5.77
C ILE A 23 4.93 -0.75 -5.74
N ASN A 24 4.37 -0.48 -6.92
CA ASN A 24 3.12 0.26 -7.03
C ASN A 24 1.89 -0.63 -6.67
N GLY A 25 0.73 -0.01 -6.53
CA GLY A 25 -0.50 -0.69 -6.13
C GLY A 25 -0.99 -1.71 -7.16
N TYR A 26 -0.77 -1.51 -8.45
CA TYR A 26 -1.15 -2.51 -9.47
C TYR A 26 -0.31 -3.78 -9.36
N GLN A 27 0.99 -3.63 -9.13
CA GLN A 27 1.90 -4.76 -8.93
C GLN A 27 1.56 -5.53 -7.65
N TRP A 28 1.29 -4.81 -6.55
CA TRP A 28 0.84 -5.44 -5.31
C TRP A 28 -0.51 -6.16 -5.48
N GLU A 29 -1.47 -5.53 -6.15
CA GLU A 29 -2.76 -6.14 -6.48
C GLU A 29 -2.55 -7.46 -7.24
N GLN A 30 -1.72 -7.46 -8.27
CA GLN A 30 -1.42 -8.68 -9.04
C GLN A 30 -0.81 -9.78 -8.16
N ILE A 31 0.14 -9.44 -7.28
CA ILE A 31 0.77 -10.39 -6.36
C ILE A 31 -0.26 -11.00 -5.40
N ILE A 32 -1.12 -10.17 -4.82
CA ILE A 32 -2.11 -10.59 -3.82
C ILE A 32 -3.17 -11.47 -4.48
N ARG A 33 -3.72 -11.04 -5.62
CA ARG A 33 -4.70 -11.83 -6.39
C ARG A 33 -4.12 -13.16 -6.87
N SER A 34 -2.83 -13.22 -7.20
CA SER A 34 -2.20 -14.44 -7.73
C SER A 34 -1.86 -15.46 -6.64
N TYR A 35 -1.40 -14.99 -5.47
CA TYR A 35 -0.72 -15.87 -4.51
C TYR A 35 -1.28 -15.82 -3.09
N LEU A 36 -2.00 -14.76 -2.71
CA LEU A 36 -2.37 -14.50 -1.32
C LEU A 36 -3.88 -14.35 -1.15
N LEU A 37 -4.65 -15.28 -1.74
CA LEU A 37 -6.12 -15.25 -1.76
C LEU A 37 -6.79 -15.22 -0.38
N LYS A 38 -6.08 -15.63 0.68
CA LYS A 38 -6.58 -15.63 2.07
C LYS A 38 -6.10 -14.44 2.90
N LEU A 39 -5.43 -13.47 2.27
CA LEU A 39 -4.90 -12.29 2.95
C LEU A 39 -6.05 -11.41 3.45
N LYS A 40 -5.99 -11.05 4.73
CA LYS A 40 -6.98 -10.19 5.41
C LYS A 40 -6.38 -8.87 5.87
N ILE A 41 -5.10 -8.89 6.23
CA ILE A 41 -4.38 -7.73 6.72
C ILE A 41 -3.14 -7.55 5.86
N PHE A 42 -3.00 -6.36 5.30
CA PHE A 42 -1.85 -5.96 4.51
C PHE A 42 -1.27 -4.69 5.14
N ASP A 43 -0.07 -4.83 5.73
CA ASP A 43 0.64 -3.75 6.40
C ASP A 43 1.85 -3.37 5.56
N LEU A 44 1.77 -2.23 4.91
CA LEU A 44 2.81 -1.72 4.03
C LEU A 44 3.52 -0.56 4.72
N ASN A 45 4.85 -0.60 4.70
CA ASN A 45 5.69 0.55 4.97
C ASN A 45 6.88 0.48 4.02
N MET A 46 6.86 1.29 2.97
CA MET A 46 7.94 1.32 1.99
C MET A 46 8.41 2.75 1.79
N TYR A 47 9.69 2.93 1.53
CA TYR A 47 10.20 4.23 1.10
C TYR A 47 11.30 4.06 0.07
N ASP A 48 11.51 5.10 -0.73
CA ASP A 48 12.60 5.16 -1.69
C ASP A 48 13.09 6.60 -1.85
N GLN A 49 14.36 6.73 -2.22
CA GLN A 49 15.04 8.01 -2.41
C GLN A 49 15.30 8.21 -3.90
N PHE A 50 14.82 9.33 -4.43
CA PHE A 50 14.88 9.67 -5.85
C PHE A 50 16.02 10.68 -6.10
N SER A 51 16.48 10.78 -7.35
CA SER A 51 17.49 11.76 -7.77
C SER A 51 16.86 13.15 -8.01
N ASP A 52 17.67 14.22 -8.00
CA ASP A 52 17.20 15.62 -8.21
C ASP A 52 16.45 15.83 -9.52
N ASP A 53 16.78 15.06 -10.56
CA ASP A 53 16.23 15.22 -11.90
C ASP A 53 14.80 14.68 -12.04
N GLN A 54 14.22 14.11 -10.97
CA GLN A 54 12.91 13.48 -10.99
C GLN A 54 11.87 14.34 -10.30
N ASN A 55 10.74 14.56 -10.98
CA ASN A 55 9.57 15.21 -10.41
C ASN A 55 8.93 14.29 -9.36
N ILE A 56 9.34 14.47 -8.10
CA ILE A 56 8.90 13.65 -6.96
C ILE A 56 7.39 13.75 -6.75
N GLU A 57 6.78 14.91 -6.99
CA GLU A 57 5.32 15.07 -6.84
C GLU A 57 4.56 14.25 -7.88
N GLU A 58 4.99 14.32 -9.14
CA GLU A 58 4.41 13.51 -10.22
C GLU A 58 4.55 12.01 -9.92
N ARG A 59 5.74 11.59 -9.46
CA ARG A 59 5.97 10.19 -9.10
C ARG A 59 5.14 9.74 -7.90
N ALA A 60 5.00 10.60 -6.89
CA ALA A 60 4.16 10.34 -5.73
C ALA A 60 2.69 10.21 -6.13
N ASN A 61 2.21 11.06 -7.05
CA ASN A 61 0.86 11.01 -7.61
C ASN A 61 0.62 9.71 -8.39
N GLU A 62 1.55 9.31 -9.26
CA GLU A 62 1.47 8.02 -9.97
C GLU A 62 1.37 6.84 -8.99
N LEU A 63 2.22 6.84 -7.96
CA LEU A 63 2.24 5.80 -6.94
C LEU A 63 0.94 5.75 -6.17
N ILE A 64 0.45 6.87 -5.63
CA ILE A 64 -0.78 6.85 -4.84
C ILE A 64 -2.01 6.48 -5.69
N ASN A 65 -2.09 6.95 -6.94
CA ASN A 65 -3.19 6.62 -7.84
C ASN A 65 -3.29 5.11 -8.10
N SER A 66 -2.16 4.41 -8.12
CA SER A 66 -2.16 2.95 -8.28
C SER A 66 -2.75 2.17 -7.08
N PHE A 67 -2.87 2.80 -5.90
CA PHE A 67 -3.51 2.23 -4.71
C PHE A 67 -4.98 2.65 -4.55
N GLN A 68 -5.59 3.26 -5.58
CA GLN A 68 -6.98 3.74 -5.54
C GLN A 68 -7.95 2.87 -6.36
N SER A 69 -7.51 1.70 -6.85
CA SER A 69 -8.41 0.78 -7.54
C SER A 69 -9.49 0.21 -6.61
N SER A 70 -10.57 -0.34 -7.18
CA SER A 70 -11.64 -0.99 -6.42
C SER A 70 -11.15 -2.13 -5.53
N PHE A 71 -10.06 -2.79 -5.92
CA PHE A 71 -9.39 -3.80 -5.13
C PHE A 71 -8.98 -3.25 -3.75
N TRP A 72 -8.28 -2.12 -3.74
CA TRP A 72 -7.79 -1.50 -2.51
C TRP A 72 -8.94 -0.96 -1.66
N ILE A 73 -9.82 -0.16 -2.27
CA ILE A 73 -10.84 0.61 -1.54
C ILE A 73 -12.06 -0.25 -1.19
N ASN A 74 -12.65 -0.93 -2.17
CA ASN A 74 -13.97 -1.57 -2.00
C ASN A 74 -13.84 -3.03 -1.54
N GLU A 75 -12.94 -3.80 -2.17
CA GLU A 75 -12.80 -5.23 -1.87
C GLU A 75 -12.11 -5.46 -0.51
N HIS A 76 -11.05 -4.69 -0.24
CA HIS A 76 -10.20 -4.92 0.92
C HIS A 76 -10.27 -3.83 2.00
N ASN A 77 -10.75 -2.63 1.69
CA ASN A 77 -10.72 -1.47 2.60
C ASN A 77 -9.30 -1.18 3.14
N TRP A 78 -8.28 -1.39 2.30
CA TRP A 78 -6.88 -1.08 2.61
C TRP A 78 -6.52 0.27 2.01
N PHE A 79 -6.36 1.27 2.88
CA PHE A 79 -5.98 2.62 2.49
C PHE A 79 -4.47 2.79 2.58
N VAL A 80 -3.85 3.31 1.52
CA VAL A 80 -2.43 3.65 1.51
C VAL A 80 -2.30 5.16 1.52
N ARG A 81 -1.35 5.67 2.31
CA ARG A 81 -0.95 7.07 2.34
C ARG A 81 0.39 7.21 1.64
N CYS A 82 0.57 8.34 0.97
CA CYS A 82 1.82 8.73 0.34
C CYS A 82 2.33 10.00 1.03
N PHE A 83 3.58 9.96 1.46
CA PHE A 83 4.28 11.09 2.06
C PHE A 83 5.51 11.41 1.22
N THR A 84 5.72 12.69 0.97
CA THR A 84 6.92 13.20 0.32
C THR A 84 7.70 14.06 1.30
N CYS A 85 9.03 13.90 1.35
CA CYS A 85 9.93 14.73 2.13
C CYS A 85 11.26 14.82 1.39
N ASP A 86 11.61 16.01 0.92
CA ASP A 86 12.71 16.23 -0.01
C ASP A 86 12.66 15.22 -1.16
N LYS A 87 13.65 14.33 -1.22
CA LYS A 87 13.81 13.31 -2.27
C LYS A 87 13.20 11.96 -1.91
N ILE A 88 12.48 11.87 -0.81
CA ILE A 88 11.97 10.61 -0.28
C ILE A 88 10.47 10.55 -0.54
N ILE A 89 10.04 9.45 -1.14
CA ILE A 89 8.63 9.05 -1.16
C ILE A 89 8.47 7.90 -0.19
N ARG A 90 7.46 7.99 0.67
CA ARG A 90 7.07 6.93 1.61
C ARG A 90 5.62 6.55 1.40
N LEU A 91 5.36 5.25 1.32
CA LEU A 91 4.04 4.66 1.25
C LEU A 91 3.78 3.88 2.53
N GLU A 92 2.64 4.11 3.17
CA GLU A 92 2.23 3.33 4.32
C GLU A 92 0.73 3.02 4.34
N THR A 93 0.37 1.82 4.76
CA THR A 93 -1.04 1.47 5.01
C THR A 93 -1.53 2.20 6.24
N SER A 94 -2.65 2.89 6.08
CA SER A 94 -3.37 3.54 7.16
C SER A 94 -4.54 2.68 7.58
N PHE A 95 -4.54 2.25 8.82
CA PHE A 95 -5.77 1.78 9.44
C PHE A 95 -6.64 2.99 9.75
N ILE A 96 -7.62 3.26 8.88
CA ILE A 96 -8.77 4.02 9.33
C ILE A 96 -9.50 3.09 10.29
N ILE A 97 -9.20 3.22 11.59
CA ILE A 97 -10.17 2.83 12.60
C ILE A 97 -11.34 3.78 12.34
N PHE A 98 -12.39 3.31 11.70
CA PHE A 98 -13.69 3.98 11.78
C PHE A 98 -14.09 3.92 13.26
N TYR A 99 -13.55 4.85 14.05
CA TYR A 99 -14.18 5.25 15.28
C TYR A 99 -15.55 5.73 14.85
N HIS A 100 -16.52 4.88 15.12
CA HIS A 100 -17.95 5.13 15.16
C HIS A 100 -18.24 6.63 15.38
N PHE A 101 -18.40 7.41 14.30
CA PHE A 101 -19.01 8.73 14.34
C PHE A 101 -20.54 8.56 14.40
N GLU A 102 -20.99 7.67 15.29
CA GLU A 102 -22.34 7.62 15.81
C GLU A 102 -22.25 7.95 17.30
N LYS A 103 -22.26 9.25 17.61
CA LYS A 103 -23.00 9.85 18.74
C LYS A 103 -22.63 11.31 18.91
N LYS A 104 -23.47 12.17 18.31
CA LYS A 104 -24.25 13.24 18.96
C LYS A 104 -24.39 14.45 18.02
N LEU A 105 -25.35 14.33 17.10
CA LEU A 105 -26.39 15.35 17.05
C LEU A 105 -27.22 15.18 18.34
N SER A 106 -26.95 16.05 19.32
CA SER A 106 -27.85 16.35 20.44
C SER A 106 -27.46 17.69 21.02
#